data_AF-A0A2N6CYA1-F1
#
_entry.id   AF-A0A2N6CYA1-F1
#
_cell.length_a   1.000
_cell.length_b   1.000
_cell.length_c   1.000
_cell.angle_alpha   90.00
_cell.angle_beta   90.00
_cell.angle_gamma   90.00
#
_symmetry.space_group_name_H-M   'P 1'
#
loop_
_entity.id
_entity.type
_entity.pdbx_description
1 polymer ?
#
loop_
_entity_poly.entity_id
_entity_poly.type
_entity_poly.pdbx_seq_one_letter_code
_entity_poly.pdbx_strand_id
1 'polypeptide(L)'
;MFSLRREMQAVTEYAAAGEQALTQKWAERFTGNYLKIAEMVPEWKDELEYHWLERLRSAAETGDGEGVELALRKIGQGCKSCHREYRAVTAILYRTPDFSNIMIKKPTDGSADSFADVMEELSSLINRIKIATDDSREQQALASLEQLRRRLDDLGEGCSACHNDPAPRERFLGKLTRDALEDLERGLKQGDKKLAGRSLGGAAVYACARCHAVHRSPYDIRETLLP
;
A
#
# COMPACT_ATOMS: atom_id res chain seq x y z
N MET A 1 -8.94 13.83 -6.83
CA MET A 1 -8.44 14.39 -5.54
C MET A 1 -7.30 15.40 -5.71
N PHE A 2 -6.21 15.11 -6.43
CA PHE A 2 -5.15 16.11 -6.68
C PHE A 2 -5.66 17.36 -7.43
N SER A 3 -6.64 17.18 -8.32
CA SER A 3 -7.37 18.27 -8.99
C SER A 3 -8.07 19.20 -7.99
N LEU A 4 -8.93 18.64 -7.12
CA LEU A 4 -9.70 19.41 -6.13
C LEU A 4 -8.82 20.27 -5.23
N ARG A 5 -7.71 19.72 -4.71
CA ARG A 5 -6.78 20.49 -3.88
C ARG A 5 -6.19 21.69 -4.65
N ARG A 6 -5.72 21.45 -5.87
CA ARG A 6 -5.13 22.50 -6.73
C ARG A 6 -6.17 23.55 -7.11
N GLU A 7 -7.40 23.13 -7.36
CA GLU A 7 -8.51 24.02 -7.71
C GLU A 7 -8.89 24.91 -6.51
N MET A 8 -9.01 24.37 -5.30
CA MET A 8 -9.22 25.18 -4.08
C MET A 8 -8.08 26.19 -3.85
N GLN A 9 -6.83 25.76 -4.06
CA GLN A 9 -5.66 26.62 -3.93
C GLN A 9 -5.71 27.77 -4.96
N ALA A 10 -5.98 27.46 -6.22
CA ALA A 10 -6.10 28.47 -7.27
C ALA A 10 -7.20 29.49 -6.97
N VAL A 11 -8.38 29.03 -6.54
CA VAL A 11 -9.48 29.94 -6.14
C VAL A 11 -9.04 30.85 -4.98
N THR A 12 -8.33 30.31 -3.99
CA THR A 12 -7.82 31.09 -2.85
C THR A 12 -6.82 32.15 -3.30
N GLU A 13 -5.83 31.76 -4.11
CA GLU A 13 -4.76 32.64 -4.58
C GLU A 13 -5.31 33.78 -5.47
N TYR A 14 -6.20 33.45 -6.42
CA TYR A 14 -6.76 34.44 -7.33
C TYR A 14 -7.78 35.37 -6.66
N ALA A 15 -8.55 34.88 -5.67
CA ALA A 15 -9.42 35.74 -4.89
C ALA A 15 -8.61 36.75 -4.07
N ALA A 16 -7.50 36.31 -3.45
CA ALA A 16 -6.60 37.20 -2.70
C ALA A 16 -5.89 38.23 -3.60
N ALA A 17 -5.62 37.88 -4.86
CA ALA A 17 -5.04 38.78 -5.84
C ALA A 17 -6.07 39.73 -6.50
N GLY A 18 -7.37 39.58 -6.21
CA GLY A 18 -8.43 40.34 -6.88
C GLY A 18 -8.66 39.94 -8.35
N GLU A 19 -8.15 38.79 -8.79
CA GLU A 19 -8.25 38.29 -10.15
C GLU A 19 -9.58 37.55 -10.36
N GLN A 20 -10.69 38.30 -10.43
CA GLN A 20 -12.05 37.77 -10.47
C GLN A 20 -12.27 36.73 -11.59
N ALA A 21 -11.86 37.02 -12.82
CA ALA A 21 -12.05 36.11 -13.95
C ALA A 21 -11.36 34.75 -13.75
N LEU A 22 -10.18 34.75 -13.12
CA LEU A 22 -9.46 33.52 -12.78
C LEU A 22 -10.10 32.81 -11.58
N THR A 23 -10.54 33.57 -10.57
CA THR A 23 -11.30 33.05 -9.43
C THR A 23 -12.54 32.28 -9.90
N GLN A 24 -13.35 32.89 -10.77
CA GLN A 24 -14.55 32.27 -11.33
C GLN A 24 -14.23 31.00 -12.11
N LYS A 25 -13.28 31.06 -13.05
CA LYS A 25 -12.84 29.91 -13.85
C LYS A 25 -12.47 28.71 -12.98
N TRP A 26 -11.71 28.95 -11.91
CA TRP A 26 -11.26 27.89 -11.02
C TRP A 26 -12.34 27.42 -10.05
N ALA A 27 -13.28 28.29 -9.64
CA ALA A 27 -14.43 27.93 -8.82
C ALA A 27 -15.42 27.03 -9.57
N GLU A 28 -15.67 27.32 -10.85
CA GLU A 28 -16.48 26.46 -11.73
C GLU A 28 -15.85 25.08 -11.91
N ARG A 29 -14.53 25.04 -12.18
CA ARG A 29 -13.78 23.79 -12.31
C ARG A 29 -13.79 22.97 -11.03
N PHE A 30 -13.57 23.62 -9.88
CA PHE A 30 -13.66 22.99 -8.56
C PHE A 30 -15.04 22.37 -8.34
N THR A 31 -16.10 23.15 -8.57
CA THR A 31 -17.48 22.73 -8.36
C THR A 31 -17.82 21.52 -9.22
N GLY A 32 -17.49 21.56 -10.52
CA GLY A 32 -17.73 20.45 -11.43
C GLY A 32 -17.00 19.17 -11.01
N ASN A 33 -15.77 19.27 -10.51
CA ASN A 33 -15.04 18.09 -10.05
C ASN A 33 -15.50 17.59 -8.67
N TYR A 34 -15.98 18.47 -7.81
CA TYR A 34 -16.44 18.11 -6.47
C TYR A 34 -17.77 17.33 -6.56
N LEU A 35 -18.67 17.75 -7.46
CA LEU A 35 -19.94 17.07 -7.68
C LEU A 35 -19.78 15.64 -8.24
N LYS A 36 -18.71 15.38 -9.00
CA LYS A 36 -18.39 14.02 -9.49
C LYS A 36 -18.15 13.00 -8.37
N ILE A 37 -17.89 13.45 -7.13
CA ILE A 37 -17.75 12.53 -5.99
C ILE A 37 -19.04 11.71 -5.81
N ALA A 38 -20.21 12.36 -5.91
CA ALA A 38 -21.51 11.68 -5.80
C ALA A 38 -21.83 10.78 -7.01
N GLU A 39 -21.19 11.00 -8.15
CA GLU A 39 -21.31 10.10 -9.32
C GLU A 39 -20.45 8.85 -9.14
N MET A 40 -19.24 9.03 -8.59
CA MET A 40 -18.29 7.94 -8.38
C MET A 40 -18.65 7.05 -7.19
N VAL A 41 -19.22 7.64 -6.14
CA VAL A 41 -19.65 6.96 -4.91
C VAL A 41 -21.02 7.52 -4.50
N PRO A 42 -22.13 6.98 -5.07
CA PRO A 42 -23.48 7.49 -4.82
C PRO A 42 -23.89 7.53 -3.36
N GLU A 43 -23.34 6.62 -2.54
CA GLU A 43 -23.58 6.53 -1.10
C GLU A 43 -23.07 7.77 -0.34
N TRP A 44 -22.16 8.55 -0.92
CA TRP A 44 -21.61 9.77 -0.30
C TRP A 44 -22.28 11.04 -0.80
N LYS A 45 -23.36 10.93 -1.58
CA LYS A 45 -24.06 12.10 -2.12
C LYS A 45 -24.48 13.07 -1.02
N ASP A 46 -25.00 12.56 0.08
CA ASP A 46 -25.52 13.38 1.18
C ASP A 46 -24.41 14.01 2.05
N GLU A 47 -23.16 13.58 1.87
CA GLU A 47 -21.97 14.13 2.56
C GLU A 47 -21.40 15.38 1.85
N LEU A 48 -21.92 15.74 0.68
CA LEU A 48 -21.43 16.87 -0.10
C LEU A 48 -22.02 18.21 0.34
N GLU A 49 -21.16 19.23 0.39
CA GLU A 49 -21.49 20.58 0.88
C GLU A 49 -22.16 21.46 -0.19
N TYR A 50 -23.31 21.02 -0.74
CA TYR A 50 -24.00 21.67 -1.87
C TYR A 50 -24.28 23.16 -1.65
N HIS A 51 -24.74 23.54 -0.45
CA HIS A 51 -25.03 24.93 -0.13
C HIS A 51 -23.78 25.82 -0.25
N TRP A 52 -22.63 25.34 0.24
CA TRP A 52 -21.39 26.09 0.20
C TRP A 52 -20.75 26.11 -1.19
N LEU A 53 -20.99 25.09 -2.03
CA LEU A 53 -20.61 25.13 -3.44
C LEU A 53 -21.33 26.26 -4.17
N GLU A 54 -22.64 26.42 -3.96
CA GLU A 54 -23.39 27.49 -4.62
C GLU A 54 -22.94 28.86 -4.12
N ARG A 55 -22.68 28.99 -2.82
CA ARG A 55 -22.10 30.22 -2.25
C ARG A 55 -20.72 30.53 -2.84
N LEU A 56 -19.88 29.52 -3.04
CA LEU A 56 -18.57 29.69 -3.67
C LEU A 56 -18.70 30.24 -5.10
N ARG A 57 -19.61 29.67 -5.90
CA ARG A 57 -19.87 30.13 -7.27
C ARG A 57 -20.33 31.58 -7.29
N SER A 58 -21.34 31.91 -6.50
CA SER A 58 -21.89 33.27 -6.43
C SER A 58 -20.84 34.28 -5.96
N ALA A 59 -20.03 33.95 -4.94
CA ALA A 59 -18.98 34.84 -4.46
C ALA A 59 -17.85 35.05 -5.48
N ALA A 60 -17.48 33.99 -6.22
CA ALA A 60 -16.50 34.10 -7.29
C ALA A 60 -17.01 34.94 -8.48
N GLU A 61 -18.30 34.83 -8.81
CA GLU A 61 -18.96 35.62 -9.86
C GLU A 61 -19.04 37.11 -9.49
N THR A 62 -19.25 37.45 -8.23
CA THR A 62 -19.39 38.85 -7.77
C THR A 62 -18.09 39.50 -7.30
N GLY A 63 -16.97 38.75 -7.24
CA GLY A 63 -15.70 39.24 -6.71
C GLY A 63 -15.67 39.38 -5.18
N ASP A 64 -16.58 38.70 -4.47
CA ASP A 64 -16.63 38.67 -3.01
C ASP A 64 -15.55 37.74 -2.44
N GLY A 65 -14.35 38.28 -2.22
CA GLY A 65 -13.21 37.54 -1.68
C GLY A 65 -13.46 36.92 -0.30
N GLU A 66 -14.15 37.63 0.61
CA GLU A 66 -14.50 37.11 1.93
C GLU A 66 -15.50 35.95 1.84
N GLY A 67 -16.48 36.07 0.92
CA GLY A 67 -17.42 35.02 0.60
C GLY A 67 -16.76 33.77 0.04
N VAL A 68 -15.78 33.94 -0.85
CA VAL A 68 -14.96 32.84 -1.38
C VAL A 68 -14.19 32.14 -0.25
N GLU A 69 -13.51 32.90 0.61
CA GLU A 69 -12.76 32.34 1.73
C GLU A 69 -13.67 31.56 2.68
N LEU A 70 -14.81 32.13 3.08
CA LEU A 70 -15.77 31.46 3.95
C LEU A 70 -16.30 30.16 3.33
N ALA A 71 -16.69 30.18 2.06
CA ALA A 71 -17.22 29.00 1.38
C ALA A 71 -16.16 27.89 1.28
N LEU A 72 -14.93 28.21 0.87
CA LEU A 72 -13.84 27.23 0.81
C LEU A 72 -13.50 26.66 2.19
N ARG A 73 -13.52 27.48 3.25
CA ARG A 73 -13.30 26.98 4.63
C ARG A 73 -14.36 25.96 5.03
N LYS A 74 -15.64 26.22 4.71
CA LYS A 74 -16.76 25.31 5.03
C LYS A 74 -16.71 24.02 4.23
N ILE A 75 -16.51 24.10 2.91
CA ILE A 75 -16.28 22.91 2.08
C ILE A 75 -15.08 22.12 2.58
N GLY A 76 -14.00 22.81 2.97
CA GLY A 76 -12.81 22.21 3.56
C GLY A 76 -13.06 21.48 4.88
N GLN A 77 -14.05 21.89 5.68
CA GLN A 77 -14.47 21.17 6.89
C GLN A 77 -15.15 19.85 6.52
N GLY A 78 -16.07 19.85 5.55
CA GLY A 78 -16.69 18.62 5.02
C GLY A 78 -15.64 17.63 4.47
N CYS A 79 -14.69 18.12 3.66
CA CYS A 79 -13.55 17.33 3.18
C CYS A 79 -12.76 16.68 4.33
N LYS A 80 -12.56 17.40 5.45
CA LYS A 80 -11.85 16.87 6.63
C LYS A 80 -12.67 15.83 7.39
N SER A 81 -13.99 15.97 7.47
CA SER A 81 -14.85 14.97 8.13
C SER A 81 -14.87 13.67 7.34
N CYS A 82 -15.22 13.76 6.05
CA CYS A 82 -15.23 12.61 5.16
C CYS A 82 -13.87 11.89 5.13
N HIS A 83 -12.76 12.64 5.06
CA HIS A 83 -11.43 12.03 5.11
C HIS A 83 -11.06 11.39 6.46
N ARG A 84 -11.65 11.85 7.56
CA ARG A 84 -11.41 11.26 8.88
C ARG A 84 -12.14 9.95 9.02
N GLU A 85 -13.36 9.89 8.51
CA GLU A 85 -14.26 8.75 8.68
C GLU A 85 -13.96 7.65 7.65
N TYR A 86 -13.84 8.01 6.37
CA TYR A 86 -13.89 7.02 5.30
C TYR A 86 -12.55 6.74 4.63
N ARG A 87 -11.62 7.72 4.59
CA ARG A 87 -10.39 7.60 3.77
C ARG A 87 -9.57 6.36 4.07
N ALA A 88 -9.40 6.00 5.34
CA ALA A 88 -8.59 4.84 5.72
C ALA A 88 -9.28 3.53 5.35
N VAL A 89 -10.56 3.40 5.70
CA VAL A 89 -11.38 2.20 5.42
C VAL A 89 -11.52 1.99 3.91
N THR A 90 -11.87 3.03 3.14
CA THR A 90 -11.94 2.97 1.68
C THR A 90 -10.58 2.60 1.07
N ALA A 91 -9.47 3.13 1.60
CA ALA A 91 -8.15 2.76 1.08
C ALA A 91 -7.85 1.27 1.31
N ILE A 92 -8.19 0.72 2.48
CA ILE A 92 -8.02 -0.71 2.77
C ILE A 92 -8.91 -1.57 1.87
N LEU A 93 -10.21 -1.26 1.77
CA LEU A 93 -11.16 -2.06 1.00
C LEU A 93 -10.81 -2.15 -0.49
N TYR A 94 -10.38 -1.03 -1.08
CA TYR A 94 -10.25 -0.92 -2.54
C TYR A 94 -8.82 -0.87 -3.06
N ARG A 95 -7.79 -0.71 -2.21
CA ARG A 95 -6.38 -0.69 -2.66
C ARG A 95 -5.57 -1.88 -2.15
N THR A 96 -6.07 -2.61 -1.17
CA THR A 96 -5.45 -3.86 -0.76
C THR A 96 -5.82 -4.95 -1.78
N PRO A 97 -4.85 -5.65 -2.36
CA PRO A 97 -5.11 -6.73 -3.31
C PRO A 97 -5.73 -7.93 -2.61
N ASP A 98 -6.49 -8.71 -3.37
CA ASP A 98 -6.97 -10.02 -2.96
C ASP A 98 -5.95 -11.09 -3.41
N PHE A 99 -5.35 -11.78 -2.44
CA PHE A 99 -4.34 -12.82 -2.68
C PHE A 99 -4.94 -14.19 -3.02
N SER A 100 -6.25 -14.39 -2.82
CA SER A 100 -6.90 -15.72 -2.95
C SER A 100 -6.72 -16.37 -4.32
N ASN A 101 -6.64 -15.55 -5.38
CA ASN A 101 -6.54 -16.00 -6.76
C ASN A 101 -5.11 -15.92 -7.34
N ILE A 102 -4.13 -15.55 -6.52
CA ILE A 102 -2.73 -15.46 -6.96
C ILE A 102 -2.10 -16.84 -6.90
N MET A 103 -1.60 -17.28 -8.06
CA MET A 103 -0.90 -18.55 -8.24
C MET A 103 0.59 -18.30 -8.46
N ILE A 104 1.42 -19.02 -7.71
CA ILE A 104 2.89 -18.95 -7.82
C ILE A 104 3.39 -20.14 -8.61
N LYS A 105 3.91 -19.89 -9.81
CA LYS A 105 4.45 -20.93 -10.69
C LYS A 105 5.82 -21.39 -10.19
N LYS A 106 6.06 -22.70 -10.21
CA LYS A 106 7.37 -23.32 -10.04
C LYS A 106 8.07 -23.40 -11.39
N PRO A 107 9.21 -22.72 -11.60
CA PRO A 107 9.96 -22.80 -12.84
C PRO A 107 10.46 -24.22 -13.17
N THR A 108 10.60 -25.07 -12.14
CA THR A 108 11.19 -26.41 -12.26
C THR A 108 10.31 -27.42 -12.99
N ASP A 109 8.99 -27.36 -12.81
CA ASP A 109 8.04 -28.35 -13.36
C ASP A 109 6.79 -27.72 -13.97
N GLY A 110 6.65 -26.39 -13.93
CA GLY A 110 5.49 -25.67 -14.46
C GLY A 110 4.22 -25.81 -13.61
N SER A 111 4.28 -26.51 -12.48
CA SER A 111 3.17 -26.54 -11.51
C SER A 111 2.99 -25.17 -10.87
N ALA A 112 1.82 -24.95 -10.27
CA ALA A 112 1.53 -23.71 -9.57
C ALA A 112 0.86 -24.02 -8.24
N ASP A 113 1.34 -23.36 -7.18
CA ASP A 113 0.71 -23.42 -5.86
C ASP A 113 -0.08 -22.14 -5.61
N SER A 114 -1.04 -22.20 -4.68
CA SER A 114 -1.70 -20.99 -4.21
C SER A 114 -0.71 -20.13 -3.43
N PHE A 115 -0.93 -18.82 -3.40
CA PHE A 115 -0.13 -17.91 -2.58
C PHE A 115 -0.10 -18.34 -1.10
N ALA A 116 -1.22 -18.85 -0.57
CA ALA A 116 -1.33 -19.32 0.81
C ALA A 116 -0.42 -20.53 1.08
N ASP A 117 -0.40 -21.52 0.19
CA ASP A 117 0.46 -22.70 0.31
C ASP A 117 1.95 -22.31 0.31
N VAL A 118 2.33 -21.36 -0.55
CA VAL A 118 3.72 -20.84 -0.57
C VAL A 118 4.07 -20.16 0.75
N MET A 119 3.16 -19.36 1.34
CA MET A 119 3.41 -18.73 2.64
C MET A 119 3.58 -19.75 3.77
N GLU A 120 2.77 -20.81 3.78
CA GLU A 120 2.88 -21.89 4.76
C GLU A 120 4.20 -22.65 4.62
N GLU A 121 4.59 -22.97 3.39
CA GLU A 121 5.86 -23.62 3.08
C GLU A 121 7.06 -22.78 3.53
N LEU A 122 7.08 -21.49 3.22
CA LEU A 122 8.14 -20.57 3.64
C LEU A 122 8.26 -20.51 5.17
N SER A 123 7.13 -20.46 5.89
CA SER A 123 7.13 -20.49 7.36
C SER A 123 7.71 -21.80 7.89
N SER A 124 7.33 -22.93 7.29
CA SER A 124 7.85 -24.25 7.64
C SER A 124 9.37 -24.34 7.41
N LEU A 125 9.88 -23.80 6.29
CA LEU A 125 11.30 -23.80 5.97
C LEU A 125 12.13 -22.97 6.96
N ILE A 126 11.67 -21.78 7.35
CA ILE A 126 12.32 -20.97 8.38
C ILE A 126 12.42 -21.74 9.70
N ASN A 127 11.33 -22.38 10.12
CA ASN A 127 11.31 -23.19 11.34
C ASN A 127 12.24 -24.41 11.24
N ARG A 128 12.26 -25.10 10.09
CA ARG A 128 13.17 -26.24 9.86
C ARG A 128 14.64 -25.83 9.95
N ILE A 129 15.01 -24.68 9.38
CA ILE A 129 16.38 -24.16 9.51
C ILE A 129 16.70 -23.89 10.98
N LYS A 130 15.80 -23.21 11.71
CA LYS A 130 16.01 -22.87 13.12
C LYS A 130 16.19 -24.13 13.98
N ILE A 131 15.27 -25.08 13.88
CA ILE A 131 15.31 -26.36 14.61
C ILE A 131 16.60 -27.11 14.30
N ALA A 132 16.92 -27.30 13.01
CA ALA A 132 18.12 -28.03 12.60
C ALA A 132 19.41 -27.33 13.06
N THR A 133 19.45 -26.00 13.10
CA THR A 133 20.60 -25.24 13.61
C THR A 133 20.79 -25.44 15.13
N ASP A 134 19.69 -25.41 15.88
CA ASP A 134 19.73 -25.60 17.33
C ASP A 134 20.19 -27.03 17.68
N ASP A 135 19.70 -28.01 16.92
CA ASP A 135 20.00 -29.44 17.06
C ASP A 135 21.35 -29.88 16.43
N SER A 136 22.15 -28.96 15.89
CA SER A 136 23.42 -29.29 15.21
C SER A 136 23.27 -30.32 14.08
N ARG A 137 22.26 -30.09 13.23
CA ARG A 137 21.97 -30.85 12.01
C ARG A 137 22.25 -29.98 10.78
N GLU A 138 23.51 -29.64 10.56
CA GLU A 138 23.93 -28.62 9.58
C GLU A 138 23.51 -28.97 8.15
N GLN A 139 23.61 -30.24 7.74
CA GLN A 139 23.18 -30.68 6.40
C GLN A 139 21.69 -30.45 6.17
N GLN A 140 20.85 -30.71 7.18
CA GLN A 140 19.41 -30.49 7.09
C GLN A 140 19.07 -28.99 7.06
N ALA A 141 19.80 -28.17 7.83
CA ALA A 141 19.65 -26.72 7.81
C ALA A 141 20.03 -26.14 6.44
N LEU A 142 21.15 -26.58 5.86
CA LEU A 142 21.60 -26.16 4.52
C LEU A 142 20.62 -26.58 3.42
N ALA A 143 20.10 -27.82 3.47
CA ALA A 143 19.09 -28.27 2.51
C ALA A 143 17.79 -27.46 2.61
N SER A 144 17.38 -27.09 3.83
CA SER A 144 16.19 -26.25 4.05
C SER A 144 16.42 -24.81 3.59
N LEU A 145 17.63 -24.27 3.77
CA LEU A 145 18.01 -22.95 3.26
C LEU A 145 17.98 -22.90 1.73
N GLU A 146 18.46 -23.94 1.06
CA GLU A 146 18.41 -24.02 -0.40
C GLU A 146 16.98 -24.08 -0.94
N GLN A 147 16.08 -24.77 -0.24
CA GLN A 147 14.65 -24.74 -0.56
C GLN A 147 14.07 -23.34 -0.31
N LEU A 148 14.39 -22.70 0.81
CA LEU A 148 13.92 -21.36 1.14
C LEU A 148 14.31 -20.33 0.08
N ARG A 149 15.58 -20.34 -0.38
CA ARG A 149 16.06 -19.45 -1.45
C ARG A 149 15.21 -19.58 -2.70
N ARG A 150 15.04 -20.81 -3.20
CA ARG A 150 14.25 -21.08 -4.42
C ARG A 150 12.79 -20.63 -4.26
N ARG A 151 12.16 -20.92 -3.12
CA ARG A 151 10.77 -20.55 -2.88
C ARG A 151 10.56 -19.05 -2.69
N LEU A 152 11.54 -18.33 -2.16
CA LEU A 152 11.53 -16.86 -2.15
C LEU A 152 11.66 -16.29 -3.56
N ASP A 153 12.50 -16.88 -4.41
CA ASP A 153 12.63 -16.46 -5.82
C ASP A 153 11.34 -16.70 -6.61
N ASP A 154 10.71 -17.88 -6.45
CA ASP A 154 9.40 -18.21 -7.04
C ASP A 154 8.34 -17.19 -6.60
N LEU A 155 8.27 -16.90 -5.29
CA LEU A 155 7.37 -15.90 -4.73
C LEU A 155 7.59 -14.51 -5.36
N GLY A 156 8.84 -14.17 -5.67
CA GLY A 156 9.21 -12.90 -6.31
C GLY A 156 8.57 -12.69 -7.68
N GLU A 157 8.22 -13.76 -8.41
CA GLU A 157 7.45 -13.66 -9.65
C GLU A 157 6.01 -13.20 -9.40
N GLY A 158 5.44 -13.56 -8.24
CA GLY A 158 4.10 -13.15 -7.82
C GLY A 158 3.96 -11.63 -7.62
N CYS A 159 5.05 -10.90 -7.41
CA CYS A 159 5.01 -9.44 -7.30
C CYS A 159 4.44 -8.77 -8.56
N SER A 160 4.67 -9.36 -9.73
CA SER A 160 4.20 -8.82 -11.02
C SER A 160 2.69 -8.90 -11.21
N ALA A 161 1.97 -9.70 -10.40
CA ALA A 161 0.51 -9.76 -10.43
C ALA A 161 -0.15 -8.44 -9.98
N CYS A 162 0.57 -7.60 -9.23
CA CYS A 162 0.06 -6.32 -8.73
C CYS A 162 0.97 -5.12 -9.02
N HIS A 163 2.27 -5.35 -9.29
CA HIS A 163 3.24 -4.29 -9.51
C HIS A 163 3.79 -4.30 -10.94
N ASN A 164 3.82 -3.12 -11.56
CA ASN A 164 4.33 -2.93 -12.92
C ASN A 164 5.81 -2.52 -12.96
N ASP A 165 6.48 -2.47 -11.80
CA ASP A 165 7.85 -2.03 -11.67
C ASP A 165 8.63 -2.98 -10.73
N PRO A 166 9.97 -3.06 -10.87
CA PRO A 166 10.78 -4.02 -10.12
C PRO A 166 11.10 -3.58 -8.69
N ALA A 167 10.78 -2.34 -8.27
CA ALA A 167 11.23 -1.80 -7.00
C ALA A 167 10.66 -2.56 -5.78
N PRO A 168 9.39 -3.02 -5.75
CA PRO A 168 8.88 -3.85 -4.67
C PRO A 168 9.69 -5.14 -4.49
N ARG A 169 9.99 -5.85 -5.58
CA ARG A 169 10.78 -7.09 -5.52
C ARG A 169 12.16 -6.85 -4.93
N GLU A 170 12.87 -5.80 -5.37
CA GLU A 170 14.17 -5.46 -4.79
C GLU A 170 14.06 -4.99 -3.33
N ARG A 171 12.96 -4.32 -2.93
CA ARG A 171 12.78 -3.89 -1.55
C ARG A 171 12.65 -5.06 -0.56
N PHE A 172 12.00 -6.15 -0.96
CA PHE A 172 11.70 -7.29 -0.08
C PHE A 172 12.63 -8.49 -0.29
N LEU A 173 13.02 -8.78 -1.53
CA LEU A 173 13.83 -9.93 -1.93
C LEU A 173 15.19 -9.52 -2.55
N GLY A 174 15.54 -8.25 -2.41
CA GLY A 174 16.75 -7.67 -2.96
C GLY A 174 18.02 -7.96 -2.17
N LYS A 175 19.01 -7.08 -2.34
CA LYS A 175 20.36 -7.25 -1.80
C LYS A 175 20.38 -7.58 -0.30
N LEU A 176 19.62 -6.86 0.52
CA LEU A 176 19.61 -7.08 1.98
C LEU A 176 19.17 -8.49 2.37
N THR A 177 18.14 -9.02 1.69
CA THR A 177 17.64 -10.37 1.92
C THR A 177 18.66 -11.40 1.43
N ARG A 178 19.23 -11.20 0.24
CA ARG A 178 20.25 -12.09 -0.34
C ARG A 178 21.51 -12.17 0.53
N ASP A 179 22.04 -11.02 0.94
CA ASP A 179 23.21 -10.93 1.83
C ASP A 179 22.94 -11.68 3.15
N ALA A 180 21.74 -11.52 3.73
CA ALA A 180 21.38 -12.21 4.97
C ALA A 180 21.28 -13.74 4.79
N LEU A 181 20.79 -14.22 3.64
CA LEU A 181 20.76 -15.65 3.32
C LEU A 181 22.17 -16.21 3.07
N GLU A 182 23.07 -15.44 2.47
CA GLU A 182 24.49 -15.79 2.30
C GLU A 182 25.23 -15.86 3.64
N ASP A 183 25.00 -14.90 4.53
CA ASP A 183 25.56 -14.92 5.88
C ASP A 183 25.02 -16.09 6.70
N LEU A 184 23.74 -16.42 6.54
CA LEU A 184 23.13 -17.59 7.15
C LEU A 184 23.84 -18.87 6.67
N GLU A 185 24.00 -19.04 5.36
CA GLU A 185 24.70 -20.19 4.79
C GLU A 185 26.12 -20.34 5.32
N ARG A 186 26.86 -19.23 5.40
CA ARG A 186 28.21 -19.19 5.97
C ARG A 186 28.21 -19.61 7.44
N GLY A 187 27.30 -19.08 8.24
CA GLY A 187 27.14 -19.47 9.65
C GLY A 187 26.85 -20.96 9.81
N LEU A 188 25.96 -21.51 8.99
CA LEU A 188 25.65 -22.94 8.99
C LEU A 188 26.86 -23.81 8.61
N LYS A 189 27.61 -23.43 7.57
CA LYS A 189 28.82 -24.17 7.13
C LYS A 189 29.95 -24.16 8.18
N GLN A 190 30.05 -23.09 8.96
CA GLN A 190 31.08 -22.92 9.99
C GLN A 190 30.67 -23.47 11.35
N GLY A 191 29.42 -23.89 11.53
CA GLY A 191 28.87 -24.23 12.85
C GLY A 191 28.72 -23.01 13.77
N ASP A 192 28.78 -21.78 13.24
CA ASP A 192 28.58 -20.55 14.01
C ASP A 192 27.08 -20.30 14.21
N LYS A 193 26.55 -20.86 15.30
CA LYS A 193 25.14 -20.71 15.69
C LYS A 193 24.73 -19.25 15.90
N LYS A 194 25.65 -18.37 16.31
CA LYS A 194 25.35 -16.95 16.55
C LYS A 194 25.17 -16.21 15.24
N LEU A 195 26.08 -16.42 14.28
CA LEU A 195 25.96 -15.87 12.94
C LEU A 195 24.70 -16.41 12.26
N ALA A 196 24.49 -17.73 12.26
CA ALA A 196 23.31 -18.35 11.67
C ALA A 196 22.00 -17.80 12.25
N GLY A 197 21.88 -17.73 13.58
CA GLY A 197 20.68 -17.21 14.24
C GLY A 197 20.41 -15.73 13.91
N ARG A 198 21.44 -14.88 13.94
CA ARG A 198 21.31 -13.46 13.58
C ARG A 198 20.89 -13.28 12.13
N SER A 199 21.50 -14.02 11.21
CA SER A 199 21.27 -13.89 9.78
C SER A 199 19.90 -14.45 9.37
N LEU A 200 19.44 -15.55 9.98
CA LEU A 200 18.07 -16.04 9.82
C LEU A 200 17.04 -15.01 10.28
N GLY A 201 17.25 -14.41 11.45
CA GLY A 201 16.40 -13.32 11.94
C GLY A 201 16.40 -12.10 11.02
N GLY A 202 17.57 -11.73 10.49
CA GLY A 202 17.71 -10.67 9.49
C GLY A 202 16.92 -10.94 8.22
N ALA A 203 17.08 -12.13 7.62
CA ALA A 203 16.34 -12.55 6.44
C ALA A 203 14.82 -12.55 6.69
N ALA A 204 14.36 -13.04 7.84
CA ALA A 204 12.95 -13.03 8.23
C ALA A 204 12.40 -11.59 8.37
N VAL A 205 13.19 -10.65 8.89
CA VAL A 205 12.79 -9.24 8.95
C VAL A 205 12.73 -8.61 7.56
N TYR A 206 13.75 -8.83 6.73
CA TYR A 206 13.85 -8.17 5.43
C TYR A 206 12.84 -8.70 4.40
N ALA A 207 12.60 -10.01 4.38
CA ALA A 207 11.62 -10.63 3.50
C ALA A 207 10.22 -10.64 4.13
N CYS A 208 10.05 -11.31 5.26
CA CYS A 208 8.71 -11.63 5.78
C CYS A 208 8.06 -10.44 6.49
N ALA A 209 8.73 -9.83 7.48
CA ALA A 209 8.12 -8.78 8.30
C ALA A 209 7.76 -7.54 7.45
N ARG A 210 8.63 -7.17 6.50
CA ARG A 210 8.35 -6.06 5.58
C ARG A 210 7.19 -6.37 4.64
N CYS A 211 7.13 -7.57 4.06
CA CYS A 211 5.98 -7.98 3.24
C CYS A 211 4.69 -7.97 4.07
N HIS A 212 4.71 -8.51 5.30
CA HIS A 212 3.52 -8.57 6.14
C HIS A 212 3.02 -7.19 6.58
N ALA A 213 3.92 -6.24 6.82
CA ALA A 213 3.55 -4.87 7.17
C ALA A 213 2.83 -4.15 6.02
N VAL A 214 3.18 -4.46 4.77
CA VAL A 214 2.63 -3.76 3.59
C VAL A 214 1.46 -4.51 2.95
N HIS A 215 1.45 -5.83 3.02
CA HIS A 215 0.49 -6.68 2.30
C HIS A 215 -0.46 -7.42 3.24
N ARG A 216 0.09 -8.23 4.15
CA ARG A 216 -0.71 -9.10 5.03
C ARG A 216 -1.59 -8.30 5.99
N SER A 217 -1.03 -7.33 6.69
CA SER A 217 -1.80 -6.59 7.70
C SER A 217 -2.97 -5.82 7.07
N PRO A 218 -2.78 -5.10 5.95
CA PRO A 218 -3.90 -4.50 5.23
C PRO A 218 -4.89 -5.53 4.68
N TYR A 219 -4.44 -6.70 4.25
CA TYR A 219 -5.32 -7.80 3.80
C TYR A 219 -6.17 -8.35 4.93
N ASP A 220 -5.57 -8.69 6.05
CA ASP A 220 -6.28 -9.20 7.23
C ASP A 220 -7.34 -8.18 7.70
N ILE A 221 -7.02 -6.87 7.70
CA ILE A 221 -7.99 -5.80 8.01
C ILE A 221 -9.08 -5.72 6.94
N ARG A 222 -8.74 -5.86 5.65
CA ARG A 222 -9.73 -5.86 4.58
C ARG A 222 -10.74 -6.98 4.78
N GLU A 223 -10.28 -8.19 5.08
CA GLU A 223 -11.15 -9.35 5.28
C GLU A 223 -12.10 -9.17 6.48
N THR A 224 -11.73 -8.40 7.51
CA THR A 224 -12.65 -8.09 8.62
C THR A 224 -13.67 -6.99 8.29
N LEU A 225 -13.48 -6.25 7.21
CA LEU A 225 -14.35 -5.15 6.77
C LEU A 225 -15.30 -5.57 5.64
N LEU A 226 -15.04 -6.70 4.98
CA LEU A 226 -15.93 -7.25 3.96
C LEU A 226 -17.18 -7.87 4.62
N PRO A 227 -18.34 -7.79 3.94
CA PRO A 227 -19.62 -8.30 4.45
C PRO A 227 -19.71 -9.84 4.47
#